data_AF-A0A350V4S5-F1
#
_entry.id   AF-A0A350V4S5-F1
#
_cell.length_a   1.000
_cell.length_b   1.000
_cell.length_c   1.000
_cell.angle_alpha   90.00
_cell.angle_beta   90.00
_cell.angle_gamma   90.00
#
_symmetry.space_group_name_H-M   'P 1'
#
loop_
_entity.id
_entity.type
_entity.pdbx_description
1 polymer ?
#
loop_
_entity_poly.entity_id
_entity_poly.type
_entity_poly.pdbx_seq_one_letter_code
_entity_poly.pdbx_strand_id
1 'polypeptide(L)' 'ATFEPHKVITYLNEVAENYHRFYHNNRVIDAEAKELSYARLKLCEAARIVLKNGFDIIGISAPERM' A
#
# COMPACT_ATOMS: atom_id res chain seq x y z
N ALA A 1 -26.33 7.60 -1.88
CA ALA A 1 -24.90 7.51 -1.55
C ALA A 1 -24.76 7.66 -0.05
N THR A 2 -24.07 6.75 0.63
CA THR A 2 -23.86 6.84 2.08
C THR A 2 -22.61 7.69 2.34
N PHE A 3 -22.77 8.83 3.01
CA PHE A 3 -21.71 9.81 3.25
C PHE A 3 -20.91 9.44 4.52
N GLU A 4 -20.14 8.35 4.44
CA GLU A 4 -19.43 7.75 5.58
C GLU A 4 -17.91 7.78 5.36
N PRO A 5 -17.25 8.95 5.49
CA PRO A 5 -15.82 9.11 5.20
C PRO A 5 -14.91 8.24 6.07
N HIS A 6 -15.37 7.88 7.27
CA HIS A 6 -14.65 6.97 8.17
C HIS A 6 -14.35 5.61 7.53
N LYS A 7 -15.18 5.14 6.58
CA LYS A 7 -14.96 3.88 5.87
C LYS A 7 -13.69 3.91 5.02
N VAL A 8 -13.36 5.06 4.42
CA VAL A 8 -12.12 5.24 3.66
C VAL A 8 -10.93 5.13 4.62
N ILE A 9 -11.00 5.75 5.79
CA ILE A 9 -9.93 5.70 6.79
C ILE A 9 -9.70 4.26 7.27
N THR A 10 -10.76 3.54 7.62
CA THR A 10 -10.67 2.13 8.04
C THR A 10 -10.04 1.27 6.94
N TYR A 11 -10.48 1.43 5.70
CA TYR A 11 -9.91 0.70 4.56
C TYR A 11 -8.41 0.99 4.38
N LEU A 12 -7.99 2.26 4.46
CA LEU A 12 -6.57 2.61 4.31
C LEU A 12 -5.70 2.03 5.42
N ASN A 13 -6.22 1.98 6.66
CA ASN A 13 -5.53 1.30 7.77
C ASN A 13 -5.39 -0.20 7.50
N GLU A 14 -6.44 -0.88 7.04
CA GLU A 14 -6.38 -2.31 6.69
C GLU A 14 -5.40 -2.58 5.55
N VAL A 15 -5.39 -1.74 4.51
CA VAL A 15 -4.41 -1.83 3.41
C VAL A 15 -2.98 -1.68 3.93
N ALA A 16 -2.73 -0.69 4.79
CA ALA A 16 -1.42 -0.44 5.37
C ALA A 16 -0.95 -1.62 6.25
N GLU A 17 -1.84 -2.20 7.07
CA GLU A 17 -1.52 -3.36 7.90
C GLU A 17 -1.17 -4.59 7.05
N ASN A 18 -1.99 -4.88 6.03
CA ASN A 18 -1.74 -5.99 5.12
C ASN A 18 -0.45 -5.81 4.33
N TYR A 19 -0.17 -4.59 3.85
CA TYR A 19 1.07 -4.26 3.17
C TYR A 19 2.28 -4.43 4.10
N HIS A 20 2.20 -3.97 5.34
CA HIS A 20 3.28 -4.12 6.32
C HIS A 20 3.60 -5.59 6.58
N ARG A 21 2.56 -6.41 6.80
CA ARG A 21 2.69 -7.87 6.98
C ARG A 21 3.29 -8.54 5.76
N PHE A 22 2.84 -8.15 4.56
CA PHE A 22 3.41 -8.63 3.30
C PHE A 22 4.90 -8.32 3.22
N TYR A 23 5.30 -7.06 3.44
CA TYR A 23 6.69 -6.62 3.32
C TYR A 23 7.60 -7.29 4.35
N HIS A 24 7.10 -7.49 5.58
CA HIS A 24 7.84 -8.19 6.63
C HIS A 24 8.08 -9.67 6.29
N ASN A 25 7.05 -10.36 5.80
CA ASN A 25 7.10 -11.80 5.56
C ASN A 25 7.71 -12.19 4.21
N ASN A 26 7.88 -11.24 3.29
CA ASN A 26 8.29 -11.52 1.92
C ASN A 26 9.48 -10.65 1.53
N ARG A 27 10.59 -11.30 1.17
CA ARG A 27 11.70 -10.61 0.51
C ARG A 27 11.26 -10.09 -0.87
N VAL A 28 11.18 -8.77 -1.01
CA VAL A 28 10.72 -8.12 -2.26
C VAL A 28 11.82 -8.12 -3.32
N ILE A 29 13.08 -7.89 -2.93
CA ILE A 29 14.23 -7.88 -3.85
C ILE A 29 15.12 -9.08 -3.54
N ASP A 30 15.07 -10.06 -4.43
CA ASP A 30 15.87 -11.28 -4.39
C ASP A 30 16.52 -11.54 -5.76
N ALA A 31 17.86 -11.54 -5.78
CA ALA A 31 18.63 -11.72 -7.01
C ALA A 31 18.46 -13.12 -7.61
N GLU A 32 18.17 -14.11 -6.77
CA GLU A 32 17.99 -15.52 -7.17
C GLU A 32 16.55 -15.79 -7.65
N ALA A 33 15.60 -14.88 -7.39
CA ALA A 33 14.19 -15.03 -7.73
C ALA A 33 13.64 -13.78 -8.43
N LYS A 34 14.19 -13.44 -9.61
CA LYS A 34 13.89 -12.19 -10.33
C LYS A 34 12.42 -12.03 -10.71
N GLU A 35 11.77 -13.07 -11.23
CA GLU A 35 10.35 -13.01 -11.62
C GLU A 35 9.43 -12.78 -10.42
N LEU A 36 9.69 -13.49 -9.31
CA LEU A 36 8.94 -13.31 -8.07
C LEU A 36 9.19 -11.92 -7.47
N SER A 37 10.43 -11.44 -7.54
CA SER A 37 10.79 -10.09 -7.10
C SER A 37 10.05 -9.03 -7.93
N TYR A 38 9.97 -9.20 -9.25
CA TYR A 38 9.24 -8.32 -10.14
C TYR A 38 7.74 -8.28 -9.79
N ALA A 39 7.12 -9.45 -9.58
CA ALA A 39 5.72 -9.51 -9.15
C ALA A 39 5.48 -8.82 -7.80
N ARG A 40 6.37 -9.02 -6.83
CA ARG A 40 6.31 -8.37 -5.51
C ARG A 40 6.51 -6.86 -5.59
N LEU A 41 7.41 -6.38 -6.45
CA LEU A 41 7.59 -4.95 -6.71
C LEU A 41 6.32 -4.33 -7.28
N LYS A 42 5.60 -5.03 -8.17
CA LYS A 42 4.30 -4.56 -8.68
C LYS A 42 3.23 -4.51 -7.59
N LEU A 43 3.26 -5.43 -6.63
CA LEU A 43 2.37 -5.34 -5.47
C LEU A 43 2.71 -4.13 -4.57
N CYS A 44 3.99 -3.84 -4.35
CA CYS A 44 4.43 -2.63 -3.64
C CYS A 44 3.95 -1.35 -4.36
N GLU A 45 4.09 -1.30 -5.68
CA GLU A 45 3.63 -0.18 -6.49
C GLU A 45 2.11 0.01 -6.39
N ALA A 46 1.34 -1.08 -6.46
CA ALA A 46 -0.11 -1.05 -6.30
C ALA A 46 -0.54 -0.53 -4.93
N ALA A 47 0.08 -1.01 -3.84
CA ALA A 47 -0.18 -0.52 -2.49
C ALA A 47 0.09 0.98 -2.35
N ARG A 48 1.21 1.46 -2.93
CA ARG A 48 1.55 2.89 -2.98
C ARG A 48 0.47 3.72 -3.68
N ILE A 49 -0.05 3.25 -4.81
CA ILE A 49 -1.11 3.93 -5.57
C ILE A 49 -2.39 4.02 -4.75
N VAL A 50 -2.82 2.92 -4.14
CA VAL A 50 -4.04 2.87 -3.30
C VAL A 50 -3.94 3.84 -2.12
N LEU A 51 -2.83 3.78 -1.39
CA LEU A 51 -2.60 4.65 -0.24
C LEU A 51 -2.55 6.12 -0.65
N LYS A 52 -1.82 6.47 -1.72
CA LYS A 52 -1.78 7.83 -2.24
C LYS A 52 -3.17 8.35 -2.59
N ASN A 53 -3.95 7.59 -3.36
CA ASN A 53 -5.29 8.00 -3.75
C ASN A 53 -6.20 8.17 -2.54
N GLY A 54 -6.09 7.29 -1.55
CA GLY A 54 -6.83 7.40 -0.29
C GLY A 54 -6.48 8.65 0.51
N PHE A 55 -5.19 8.95 0.65
CA PHE A 55 -4.70 10.15 1.31
C PHE A 55 -5.15 11.43 0.59
N ASP A 56 -5.11 11.44 -0.75
CA ASP A 56 -5.62 12.53 -1.57
C ASP A 56 -7.13 12.75 -1.33
N ILE A 57 -7.92 11.66 -1.18
CA ILE A 57 -9.36 11.74 -0.88
C ILE A 57 -9.65 12.34 0.50
N ILE A 58 -8.85 12.01 1.52
CA ILE A 58 -9.05 12.52 2.89
C ILE A 58 -8.29 13.82 3.17
N GLY A 59 -7.61 14.39 2.17
CA GLY A 59 -6.95 15.70 2.25
C GLY A 59 -5.64 15.69 3.05
N ILE A 60 -4.92 14.58 3.08
CA ILE A 60 -3.63 14.45 3.79
C ILE A 60 -2.50 14.28 2.79
N SER A 61 -1.38 14.98 3.00
CA SER A 61 -0.18 14.79 2.19
C SER A 61 0.56 13.52 2.62
N ALA A 62 0.85 12.64 1.67
CA ALA A 62 1.72 11.49 1.88
C ALA A 62 3.19 11.89 1.65
N PRO A 63 4.10 11.75 2.62
CA PRO A 63 5.51 12.01 2.40
C PRO A 63 6.11 10.95 1.46
N GLU A 64 6.98 11.36 0.52
CA GLU A 64 7.69 10.43 -0.37
C GLU A 64 8.70 9.56 0.37
N ARG A 65 9.15 10.02 1.54
CA ARG A 65 10.01 9.30 2.47
C ARG A 65 9.64 9.71 3.89
N MET A 66 9.33 8.73 4.73
CA MET A 66 9.21 8.90 6.18
C MET A 66 10.57 8.79 6.86
#